data_AF-A0A1V9FZL3-F1
#
_entry.id   AF-A0A1V9FZL3-F1
#
_cell.length_a   1.000
_cell.length_b   1.000
_cell.length_c   1.000
_cell.angle_alpha   90.00
_cell.angle_beta   90.00
_cell.angle_gamma   90.00
#
_symmetry.space_group_name_H-M   'P 1'
#
loop_
_entity.id
_entity.type
_entity.pdbx_description
1 polymer ?
#
loop_
_entity_poly.entity_id
_entity_poly.type
_entity_poly.pdbx_seq_one_letter_code
_entity_poly.pdbx_strand_id
1 'polypeptide(L)' 'MEQNMLNCPFVAHLYNNIADISLKGTVIPTGSGYYKPSLKKINGEWKITTHRIYHDLTFAFPGK' A
#
# COMPACT_ATOMS: atom_id res chain seq x y z
N MET A 1 0.23 7.30 -23.92
CA MET A 1 0.88 7.19 -22.60
C MET A 1 0.18 6.08 -21.87
N GLU A 2 0.78 4.90 -21.84
CA GLU A 2 0.23 3.69 -21.22
C GLU A 2 0.24 3.90 -19.70
N GLN A 3 -0.92 4.00 -19.06
CA GLN A 3 -1.01 4.11 -17.60
C GLN A 3 -0.90 2.71 -17.01
N ASN A 4 0.33 2.31 -16.70
CA ASN A 4 0.58 1.01 -16.07
C ASN A 4 0.05 1.03 -14.63
N MET A 5 -0.84 0.09 -14.31
CA MET A 5 -1.27 -0.16 -12.94
C MET A 5 -0.07 -0.71 -12.17
N LEU A 6 0.30 -0.03 -11.09
CA LEU A 6 1.38 -0.49 -10.22
C LEU A 6 0.76 -1.36 -9.13
N ASN A 7 1.37 -2.50 -8.87
CA ASN A 7 0.93 -3.36 -7.77
C ASN A 7 1.09 -2.61 -6.44
N CYS A 8 0.13 -2.74 -5.53
CA CYS A 8 0.24 -2.21 -4.18
C CYS A 8 0.99 -3.22 -3.29
N PRO A 9 2.27 -2.98 -2.92
CA PRO A 9 2.95 -3.89 -2.01
C PRO A 9 2.33 -3.76 -0.60
N PHE A 10 2.09 -4.93 -0.01
CA PHE A 10 1.42 -5.14 1.28
C PHE A 10 1.91 -4.23 2.41
N VAL A 11 0.96 -3.72 3.21
CA VAL A 11 1.24 -3.26 4.58
C VAL A 11 1.30 -4.50 5.48
N ALA A 12 2.51 -4.82 5.95
CA ALA A 12 2.77 -5.83 6.95
C ALA A 12 2.68 -5.20 8.36
N HIS A 13 1.82 -5.72 9.22
CA HIS A 13 1.92 -5.44 10.65
C HIS A 13 2.86 -6.47 11.30
N LEU A 14 3.86 -5.99 12.04
CA LEU A 14 4.76 -6.81 12.84
C LEU A 14 4.20 -6.92 14.26
N TYR A 15 3.82 -8.13 14.67
CA TYR A 15 3.49 -8.41 16.06
C TYR A 15 4.69 -9.06 16.75
N ASN A 16 5.19 -8.44 17.83
CA ASN A 16 6.24 -9.01 18.67
C ASN A 16 5.60 -9.85 19.79
N ASN A 17 5.96 -11.12 19.89
CA ASN A 17 5.69 -11.92 21.10
C ASN A 17 6.80 -11.64 22.12
N ILE A 18 6.43 -11.06 23.26
CA ILE A 18 7.37 -10.64 24.32
C ILE A 18 7.76 -11.87 25.16
N ALA A 19 8.54 -12.79 24.61
CA ALA A 19 9.04 -13.94 25.37
C ALA A 19 10.39 -14.52 24.91
N ASP A 20 10.97 -14.06 23.80
CA ASP A 20 12.25 -14.59 23.34
C ASP A 20 13.08 -13.48 22.67
N ILE A 21 14.38 -13.43 22.95
CA ILE A 21 15.30 -12.38 22.47
C ILE A 21 15.63 -12.54 20.98
N SER A 22 15.09 -13.58 20.33
CA SER A 22 14.96 -13.68 18.88
C SER A 22 13.67 -13.00 18.45
N LEU A 23 13.78 -11.88 17.72
CA LEU A 23 12.66 -11.12 17.15
C LEU A 23 11.91 -11.96 16.07
N LYS A 24 11.17 -12.98 16.51
CA LYS A 24 10.29 -13.79 15.67
C LYS A 24 8.92 -13.10 15.61
N GLY A 25 8.83 -12.08 14.76
CA GLY A 25 7.54 -11.46 14.45
C GLY A 25 6.81 -12.19 13.33
N THR A 26 5.48 -12.20 13.38
CA THR A 26 4.65 -12.68 12.26
C THR A 26 4.36 -11.52 11.33
N VAL A 27 4.65 -11.70 10.03
CA VAL A 27 4.23 -10.76 8.98
C VAL A 27 2.85 -11.15 8.52
N ILE A 28 1.85 -10.31 8.82
CA ILE A 28 0.47 -10.53 8.39
C ILE A 28 0.14 -9.62 7.21
N PRO A 29 -0.22 -10.19 6.06
CA PRO A 29 -0.78 -9.40 4.97
C PRO A 29 -2.13 -8.77 5.37
N THR A 30 -2.26 -7.44 5.37
CA THR A 30 -3.53 -6.73 5.70
C THR A 30 -4.27 -6.00 4.56
N GLY A 31 -3.68 -5.81 3.38
CA GLY A 31 -4.34 -5.17 2.23
C GLY A 31 -3.80 -5.65 0.87
N SER A 32 -4.66 -5.77 -0.14
CA SER A 32 -4.27 -6.06 -1.53
C SER A 32 -4.97 -5.12 -2.52
N GLY A 33 -4.34 -4.89 -3.66
CA GLY A 33 -4.91 -4.04 -4.70
C GLY A 33 -3.90 -3.41 -5.66
N TYR A 34 -4.36 -2.35 -6.35
CA TYR A 34 -3.61 -1.68 -7.40
C TYR A 34 -3.61 -0.16 -7.25
N TYR A 35 -2.46 0.43 -7.55
CA TYR A 35 -2.31 1.87 -7.68
C TYR A 35 -2.48 2.32 -9.13
N LYS A 36 -3.22 3.42 -9.31
CA LYS A 36 -3.35 4.12 -10.58
C LYS A 36 -2.99 5.59 -10.40
N PRO A 37 -1.69 5.93 -10.39
CA PRO A 37 -1.26 7.31 -10.39
C PRO A 37 -1.42 7.92 -11.79
N SER A 38 -1.82 9.18 -11.85
CA SER A 38 -1.63 10.03 -13.02
C SER A 38 -0.38 10.88 -12.79
N LEU A 39 0.51 10.90 -13.77
CA LEU A 39 1.78 11.61 -13.69
C LEU A 39 1.81 12.77 -14.68
N LYS A 40 2.41 13.88 -14.28
CA LYS A 40 2.71 15.01 -15.17
C LYS A 40 4.16 15.43 -14.98
N LYS A 41 4.83 15.75 -16.08
CA LYS A 41 6.18 16.32 -16.04
C LYS A 41 6.07 17.83 -15.81
N ILE A 42 6.68 18.33 -14.74
CA ILE A 42 6.68 19.75 -14.34
C ILE A 42 8.12 20.10 -14.01
N ASN A 43 8.68 21.10 -14.69
CA ASN A 43 10.07 21.55 -14.52
C ASN A 43 11.10 20.41 -14.59
N GLY A 44 10.89 19.45 -15.50
CA GLY A 44 11.78 18.30 -15.68
C GLY A 44 11.51 17.11 -14.75
N GLU A 45 10.72 17.29 -13.70
CA GLU A 45 10.41 16.24 -12.72
C GLU A 45 9.04 15.61 -12.95
N TRP A 46 8.92 14.31 -12.72
CA TRP A 46 7.62 13.63 -12.69
C TRP A 46 6.92 13.87 -11.35
N LYS A 47 5.72 14.42 -11.41
CA LYS A 47 4.86 14.66 -10.24
C LYS A 47 3.58 13.85 -10.37
N ILE A 48 3.11 13.29 -9.25
CA ILE A 48 1.79 12.66 -9.17
C ILE A 48 0.74 13.76 -9.09
N THR A 49 -0.21 13.78 -10.03
CA THR A 49 -1.33 14.73 -10.05
C THR A 49 -2.62 14.13 -9.52
N THR A 50 -2.75 12.81 -9.58
CA THR A 50 -3.88 12.07 -9.02
C THR A 50 -3.39 10.70 -8.60
N HIS A 51 -3.87 10.21 -7.47
CA HIS A 51 -3.56 8.87 -6.99
C HIS A 51 -4.87 8.16 -6.66
N ARG A 52 -5.17 7.08 -7.39
CA ARG A 52 -6.30 6.19 -7.10
C ARG A 52 -5.77 4.87 -6.60
N ILE A 53 -6.39 4.35 -5.54
CA ILE A 53 -6.10 3.05 -4.95
C ILE A 53 -7.34 2.20 -5.16
N TYR A 54 -7.17 1.08 -5.85
CA TYR A 54 -8.19 0.05 -6.01
C TYR A 54 -7.88 -1.04 -5.00
N HIS A 55 -8.83 -1.33 -4.12
CA HIS A 55 -8.70 -2.36 -3.10
C HIS A 55 -9.47 -3.61 -3.52
N ASP A 56 -8.85 -4.77 -3.36
CA ASP A 56 -9.51 -6.06 -3.60
C ASP A 56 -10.10 -6.64 -2.31
N LEU A 57 -9.80 -6.01 -1.16
CA LEU A 57 -10.34 -6.37 0.15
C LEU A 57 -11.27 -5.27 0.66
N THR A 58 -12.32 -5.68 1.36
CA THR A 58 -13.26 -4.78 2.02
C THR A 58 -12.58 -4.07 3.19
N PHE A 59 -12.80 -2.76 3.31
CA PHE A 59 -12.36 -1.97 4.44
C PHE A 59 -13.50 -1.79 5.44
N ALA A 60 -13.23 -2.12 6.70
CA ALA A 60 -14.07 -1.68 7.81
C ALA A 60 -13.62 -0.27 8.21
N PHE A 61 -14.54 0.68 8.24
CA PHE A 61 -14.31 2.03 8.73
C PHE A 61 -15.03 2.19 10.07
N PRO A 62 -14.31 2.45 11.18
CA PRO A 62 -14.96 2.63 12.46
C PRO A 62 -15.86 3.88 12.45
N GLY A 63 -17.11 3.76 12.94
CA GLY A 63 -18.04 4.88 13.10
C GLY A 63 -18.95 5.17 11.90
N LYS A 64 -19.09 4.24 10.95
CA LYS A 64 -20.19 4.21 9.98
C LYS A 64 -21.14 3.06 10.27
#